data_AF-A0A929II44-F1
#
_entry.id   AF-A0A929II44-F1
#
_cell.length_a   1.000
_cell.length_b   1.000
_cell.length_c   1.000
_cell.angle_alpha   90.00
_cell.angle_beta   90.00
_cell.angle_gamma   90.00
#
_symmetry.space_group_name_H-M   'P 1'
#
loop_
_entity.id
_entity.type
_entity.pdbx_description
1 polymer ?
#
loop_
_entity_poly.entity_id
_entity_poly.type
_entity_poly.pdbx_seq_one_letter_code
_entity_poly.pdbx_strand_id
1 'polypeptide(L)'
;MNMLNSWKPKAAGLVVAVAIFAAPAMAAAQELELKRVMLSAGGVGYFEYEAEVEGNATLPLSVRLDQVDDVLKSIVVYDDKGVAGTIRLPGREPLVQIFRDLPFGPEALSSPVMLLNSLPGAEIRATGARQVEGRLVRVVPEAMALPDLGGVITRHRVSVMSAEGMQTFLFEDADSVIFTDPELRAQIDEALAAVSAHRTRDRRTLEILSSGQGKRTIRVGYVVAAPLWKASYRLTVTDEAADKARLQGWAVLENMSGQEWKNVELTIVSGNPVTFRQALYSAYYVHRPEIPVEVLGRVLPAPDTGAIDMKQLAEGEYDEEFRREQRAMGYEA
;
A
#
# COMPACT_ATOMS: atom_id res chain seq x y z
N MET A 1 -91.42 27.19 -19.00
CA MET A 1 -91.32 26.37 -17.78
C MET A 1 -89.84 26.13 -17.51
N ASN A 2 -89.44 26.32 -16.26
CA ASN A 2 -88.07 26.50 -15.78
C ASN A 2 -87.10 25.30 -15.96
N MET A 3 -85.80 25.64 -15.84
CA MET A 3 -84.64 24.82 -15.44
C MET A 3 -83.99 23.87 -16.46
N LEU A 4 -82.69 23.57 -16.39
CA LEU A 4 -81.45 24.28 -16.06
C LEU A 4 -80.33 23.24 -16.33
N ASN A 5 -79.23 23.69 -16.93
CA ASN A 5 -77.86 23.22 -16.68
C ASN A 5 -77.44 21.80 -17.14
N SER A 6 -76.52 21.73 -18.11
CA SER A 6 -75.11 21.42 -17.81
C SER A 6 -74.23 21.49 -19.06
N TRP A 7 -73.22 22.35 -18.97
CA TRP A 7 -72.21 22.65 -19.98
C TRP A 7 -71.03 21.67 -19.82
N LYS A 8 -70.59 21.04 -20.91
CA LYS A 8 -69.27 20.40 -21.00
C LYS A 8 -68.49 20.99 -22.19
N PRO A 9 -67.30 21.59 -21.99
CA PRO A 9 -66.43 21.99 -23.09
C PRO A 9 -65.62 20.78 -23.61
N LYS A 10 -65.48 20.69 -24.93
CA LYS A 10 -64.66 19.70 -25.63
C LYS A 10 -63.19 20.12 -25.54
N ALA A 11 -62.34 19.31 -24.90
CA ALA A 11 -60.89 19.49 -24.90
C ALA A 11 -60.28 18.93 -26.19
N ALA A 12 -59.53 19.76 -26.91
CA ALA A 12 -58.73 19.39 -28.07
C ALA A 12 -57.48 18.60 -27.61
N GLY A 13 -57.26 17.43 -28.19
CA GLY A 13 -56.09 16.58 -27.90
C GLY A 13 -54.85 17.07 -28.64
N LEU A 14 -53.83 17.48 -27.90
CA LEU A 14 -52.47 17.72 -28.38
C LEU A 14 -51.68 16.41 -28.28
N VAL A 15 -51.32 15.81 -29.42
CA VAL A 15 -50.43 14.64 -29.47
C VAL A 15 -48.99 15.14 -29.35
N VAL A 16 -48.37 14.95 -28.19
CA VAL A 16 -46.93 15.16 -27.98
C VAL A 16 -46.22 13.85 -28.33
N ALA A 17 -45.46 13.87 -29.42
CA ALA A 17 -44.55 12.78 -29.77
C ALA A 17 -43.33 12.83 -28.84
N VAL A 18 -43.27 11.90 -27.88
CA VAL A 18 -42.10 11.71 -27.02
C VAL A 18 -41.06 10.91 -27.80
N ALA A 19 -40.00 11.58 -28.24
CA ALA A 19 -38.80 10.92 -28.75
C ALA A 19 -38.07 10.25 -27.59
N ILE A 20 -38.18 8.92 -27.50
CA ILE A 20 -37.41 8.10 -26.55
C ILE A 20 -35.97 8.06 -27.08
N PHE A 21 -35.10 8.89 -26.51
CA PHE A 21 -33.66 8.70 -26.63
C PHE A 21 -33.29 7.42 -25.88
N ALA A 22 -33.01 6.35 -26.62
CA ALA A 22 -32.39 5.16 -26.06
C ALA A 22 -30.98 5.53 -25.58
N ALA A 23 -30.83 5.73 -24.27
CA ALA A 23 -29.52 5.75 -23.64
C ALA A 23 -28.85 4.38 -23.89
N PRO A 24 -27.55 4.33 -24.23
CA PRO A 24 -26.86 3.06 -24.33
C PRO A 24 -26.97 2.36 -22.97
N ALA A 25 -27.57 1.17 -22.98
CA ALA A 25 -27.57 0.31 -21.81
C ALA A 25 -26.09 0.05 -21.47
N MET A 26 -25.62 0.62 -20.36
CA MET A 26 -24.39 0.14 -19.75
C MET A 26 -24.62 -1.35 -19.50
N ALA A 27 -23.86 -2.19 -20.20
CA ALA A 27 -23.87 -3.63 -19.98
C ALA A 27 -23.69 -3.85 -18.48
N ALA A 28 -24.65 -4.52 -17.86
CA ALA A 28 -24.52 -4.95 -16.47
C ALA A 28 -23.19 -5.71 -16.38
N ALA A 29 -22.33 -5.32 -15.44
CA ALA A 29 -21.09 -6.04 -15.18
C ALA A 29 -21.47 -7.50 -14.91
N GLN A 30 -20.96 -8.41 -15.73
CA GLN A 30 -21.11 -9.85 -15.49
C GLN A 30 -20.37 -10.14 -14.18
N GLU A 31 -21.12 -10.50 -13.14
CA GLU A 31 -20.60 -10.62 -11.78
C GLU A 31 -20.30 -12.08 -11.46
N LEU A 32 -19.17 -12.32 -10.79
CA LEU A 32 -18.78 -13.63 -10.30
C LEU A 32 -19.59 -13.97 -9.05
N GLU A 33 -20.42 -15.00 -9.14
CA GLU A 33 -21.21 -15.50 -8.00
C GLU A 33 -20.51 -16.69 -7.35
N LEU A 34 -20.37 -16.67 -6.02
CA LEU A 34 -19.83 -17.81 -5.28
C LEU A 34 -20.79 -19.01 -5.37
N LYS A 35 -20.33 -20.14 -5.89
CA LYS A 35 -21.13 -21.37 -6.04
C LYS A 35 -20.66 -22.50 -5.13
N ARG A 36 -19.36 -22.64 -4.88
CA ARG A 36 -18.83 -23.73 -4.04
C ARG A 36 -17.87 -23.24 -2.98
N VAL A 37 -17.99 -23.84 -1.81
CA VAL A 37 -17.06 -23.65 -0.68
C VAL A 37 -16.67 -25.01 -0.13
N MET A 38 -15.37 -25.26 -0.01
CA MET A 38 -14.86 -26.42 0.72
C MET A 38 -13.97 -25.94 1.86
N LEU A 39 -14.25 -26.39 3.08
CA LEU A 39 -13.46 -26.05 4.26
C LEU A 39 -12.74 -27.29 4.80
N SER A 40 -11.45 -27.13 5.07
CA SER A 40 -10.62 -28.16 5.69
C SER A 40 -10.44 -27.89 7.19
N ALA A 41 -10.38 -28.95 7.98
CA ALA A 41 -9.97 -28.89 9.37
C ALA A 41 -8.50 -28.45 9.54
N GLY A 42 -7.67 -28.52 8.49
CA GLY A 42 -6.30 -28.00 8.48
C GLY A 42 -6.18 -26.51 8.14
N GLY A 43 -7.28 -25.74 8.18
CA GLY A 43 -7.21 -24.27 8.12
C GLY A 43 -7.10 -23.68 6.71
N VAL A 44 -7.53 -24.42 5.68
CA VAL A 44 -7.64 -23.90 4.30
C VAL A 44 -9.05 -24.06 3.77
N GLY A 45 -9.41 -23.15 2.87
CA GLY A 45 -10.69 -23.17 2.16
C GLY A 45 -10.50 -23.03 0.66
N TYR A 46 -11.25 -23.80 -0.10
CA TYR A 46 -11.41 -23.62 -1.54
C TYR A 46 -12.71 -22.88 -1.83
N PHE A 47 -12.64 -21.87 -2.70
CA PHE A 47 -13.76 -21.05 -3.10
C PHE A 47 -13.86 -21.06 -4.63
N GLU A 48 -15.04 -21.40 -5.15
CA GLU A 48 -15.32 -21.40 -6.59
C GLU A 48 -16.46 -20.44 -6.91
N TYR A 49 -16.20 -19.59 -7.89
CA TYR A 49 -17.13 -18.62 -8.43
C TYR A 49 -17.50 -18.99 -9.85
N GLU A 50 -18.71 -18.62 -10.27
CA GLU A 50 -19.21 -18.81 -11.62
C GLU A 50 -19.83 -17.53 -12.16
N ALA A 51 -19.64 -17.27 -13.46
CA ALA A 51 -20.30 -16.20 -14.20
C ALA A 51 -20.71 -16.68 -15.59
N GLU A 52 -21.91 -16.30 -16.02
CA GLU A 52 -22.31 -16.42 -17.43
C GLU A 52 -21.89 -15.16 -18.18
N VAL A 53 -21.19 -15.35 -19.30
CA VAL A 53 -20.70 -14.25 -20.14
C VAL A 53 -21.08 -14.47 -21.60
N GLU A 54 -21.09 -13.37 -22.36
CA GLU A 54 -21.29 -13.41 -23.81
C GLU A 54 -20.15 -12.64 -24.50
N GLY A 55 -19.45 -13.30 -25.42
CA GLY A 55 -18.30 -12.70 -26.10
C GLY A 55 -17.08 -12.54 -25.19
N ASN A 56 -16.34 -11.44 -25.33
CA ASN A 56 -15.21 -11.10 -24.47
C ASN A 56 -15.70 -10.50 -23.15
N ALA A 57 -15.05 -10.87 -22.04
CA ALA A 57 -15.45 -10.43 -20.71
C ALA A 57 -14.24 -10.06 -19.84
N THR A 58 -14.45 -9.07 -18.97
CA THR A 58 -13.55 -8.72 -17.88
C THR A 58 -14.32 -8.87 -16.58
N LEU A 59 -13.95 -9.87 -15.78
CA LEU A 59 -14.64 -10.21 -14.54
C LEU A 59 -13.83 -9.72 -13.34
N PRO A 60 -14.36 -8.78 -12.52
CA PRO A 60 -13.69 -8.36 -11.30
C PRO A 60 -13.88 -9.41 -10.19
N LEU A 61 -12.78 -9.82 -9.56
CA LEU A 61 -12.76 -10.66 -8.38
C LEU A 61 -12.14 -9.90 -7.21
N SER A 62 -12.94 -9.59 -6.20
CA SER A 62 -12.45 -8.92 -4.98
C SER A 62 -11.95 -9.95 -3.97
N VAL A 63 -10.71 -9.80 -3.50
CA VAL A 63 -10.09 -10.69 -2.48
C VAL A 63 -9.51 -9.86 -1.34
N ARG A 64 -9.32 -10.45 -0.15
CA ARG A 64 -8.65 -9.73 0.93
C ARG A 64 -7.16 -9.58 0.65
N LEU A 65 -6.57 -8.47 1.08
CA LEU A 65 -5.16 -8.14 0.86
C LEU A 65 -4.22 -9.21 1.44
N ASP A 66 -4.55 -9.74 2.62
CA ASP A 66 -3.75 -10.77 3.31
C ASP A 66 -3.89 -12.17 2.69
N GLN A 67 -4.81 -12.35 1.74
CA GLN A 67 -5.01 -13.58 0.99
C GLN A 67 -4.50 -13.50 -0.45
N VAL A 68 -4.07 -12.33 -0.92
CA VAL A 68 -3.66 -12.13 -2.32
C VAL A 68 -2.57 -13.11 -2.73
N ASP A 69 -1.59 -13.34 -1.86
CA ASP A 69 -0.49 -14.28 -2.11
C ASP A 69 -0.98 -15.71 -2.36
N ASP A 70 -1.89 -16.20 -1.50
CA ASP A 70 -2.50 -17.52 -1.62
C ASP A 70 -3.36 -17.63 -2.89
N VAL A 71 -4.12 -16.58 -3.22
CA VAL A 71 -4.93 -16.50 -4.44
C VAL A 71 -4.03 -16.55 -5.67
N LEU A 72 -3.00 -15.70 -5.76
CA LEU A 72 -2.08 -15.70 -6.90
C LEU A 72 -1.39 -17.05 -7.10
N LYS A 73 -1.12 -17.77 -6.01
CA LYS A 73 -0.48 -19.08 -6.07
C LYS A 73 -1.41 -20.20 -6.56
N SER A 74 -2.71 -20.09 -6.33
CA SER A 74 -3.67 -21.19 -6.47
C SER A 74 -4.81 -20.93 -7.45
N ILE A 75 -4.96 -19.70 -7.97
CA ILE A 75 -6.07 -19.33 -8.83
C ILE A 75 -6.08 -20.15 -10.12
N VAL A 76 -7.24 -20.69 -10.43
CA VAL A 76 -7.54 -21.41 -11.67
C VAL A 76 -8.76 -20.76 -12.29
N VAL A 77 -8.65 -20.43 -13.57
CA VAL A 77 -9.75 -19.91 -14.38
C VAL A 77 -10.09 -20.95 -15.42
N TYR A 78 -11.32 -21.44 -15.38
CA TYR A 78 -11.87 -22.36 -16.36
C TYR A 78 -12.94 -21.65 -17.18
N ASP A 79 -12.92 -21.88 -18.48
CA ASP A 79 -13.79 -21.25 -19.44
C ASP A 79 -14.27 -22.34 -20.39
N ASP A 80 -15.58 -22.66 -20.36
CA ASP A 80 -16.11 -23.87 -20.99
C ASP A 80 -16.00 -23.86 -22.52
N LYS A 81 -16.04 -22.66 -23.13
CA LYS A 81 -16.04 -22.46 -24.60
C LYS A 81 -15.09 -21.35 -25.08
N GLY A 82 -14.33 -20.74 -24.18
CA GLY A 82 -13.40 -19.64 -24.47
C GLY A 82 -11.97 -19.95 -24.08
N VAL A 83 -11.16 -18.89 -24.03
CA VAL A 83 -9.78 -18.93 -23.54
C VAL A 83 -9.67 -18.00 -22.35
N ALA A 84 -9.28 -18.56 -21.20
CA ALA A 84 -8.88 -17.77 -20.03
C ALA A 84 -7.58 -17.03 -20.36
N GLY A 85 -7.68 -15.70 -20.56
CA GLY A 85 -6.67 -14.91 -21.26
C GLY A 85 -5.61 -14.32 -20.34
N THR A 86 -6.00 -13.61 -19.28
CA THR A 86 -5.05 -12.91 -18.41
C THR A 86 -5.68 -12.58 -17.06
N ILE A 87 -4.89 -12.59 -15.98
CA ILE A 87 -5.29 -12.00 -14.69
C ILE A 87 -4.47 -10.74 -14.47
N ARG A 88 -5.13 -9.59 -14.28
CA ARG A 88 -4.47 -8.32 -13.93
C ARG A 88 -4.74 -8.02 -12.47
N LEU A 89 -3.68 -7.63 -11.76
CA LEU A 89 -3.75 -7.20 -10.38
C LEU A 89 -2.92 -5.91 -10.27
N PRO A 90 -3.51 -4.78 -9.85
CA PRO A 90 -2.75 -3.58 -9.57
C PRO A 90 -1.63 -3.88 -8.58
N GLY A 91 -0.40 -3.53 -8.96
CA GLY A 91 0.76 -3.71 -8.11
C GLY A 91 0.57 -3.00 -6.77
N ARG A 92 1.19 -3.54 -5.71
CA ARG A 92 1.29 -2.81 -4.45
C ARG A 92 2.34 -1.73 -4.66
N GLU A 93 1.94 -0.54 -5.11
CA GLU A 93 2.80 0.64 -4.96
C GLU A 93 3.08 0.78 -3.46
N PRO A 94 4.32 0.54 -3.01
CA PRO A 94 4.66 0.77 -1.62
C PRO A 94 4.39 2.24 -1.34
N LEU A 95 3.82 2.56 -0.18
CA LEU A 95 3.73 3.95 0.29
C LEU A 95 5.08 4.68 0.12
N VAL A 96 6.19 3.96 0.33
CA VAL A 96 7.57 4.40 0.10
C VAL A 96 7.83 4.95 -1.32
N GLN A 97 7.19 4.43 -2.37
CA GLN A 97 7.37 4.96 -3.72
C GLN A 97 6.70 6.31 -3.90
N ILE A 98 5.50 6.50 -3.33
CA ILE A 98 4.79 7.78 -3.37
C ILE A 98 5.60 8.84 -2.62
N PHE A 99 6.14 8.47 -1.45
CA PHE A 99 6.97 9.38 -0.64
C PHE A 99 8.38 9.59 -1.19
N ARG A 100 8.79 8.90 -2.27
CA ARG A 100 10.11 9.08 -2.87
C ARG A 100 10.27 10.45 -3.53
N ASP A 101 9.18 10.96 -4.07
CA ASP A 101 9.13 12.23 -4.79
C ASP A 101 8.67 13.38 -3.87
N LEU A 102 8.38 13.10 -2.60
CA LEU A 102 7.99 14.07 -1.59
C LEU A 102 9.19 14.53 -0.75
N PRO A 103 9.16 15.77 -0.20
CA PRO A 103 10.26 16.29 0.61
C PRO A 103 10.36 15.67 2.03
N PHE A 104 9.50 14.72 2.38
CA PHE A 104 9.47 14.05 3.68
C PHE A 104 9.04 12.59 3.53
N GLY A 105 9.39 11.75 4.51
CA GLY A 105 8.97 10.34 4.57
C GLY A 105 7.65 10.10 5.33
N PRO A 106 7.06 8.90 5.24
CA PRO A 106 5.76 8.59 5.85
C PRO A 106 5.72 8.75 7.37
N GLU A 107 6.86 8.58 8.05
CA GLU A 107 7.03 8.81 9.48
C GLU A 107 6.77 10.26 9.91
N ALA A 108 6.95 11.22 9.01
CA ALA A 108 6.69 12.64 9.30
C ALA A 108 5.21 12.90 9.62
N LEU A 109 4.29 12.12 9.05
CA LEU A 109 2.85 12.26 9.27
C LEU A 109 2.35 11.60 10.57
N SER A 110 3.23 10.99 11.37
CA SER A 110 2.87 10.36 12.65
C SER A 110 2.52 11.38 13.75
N SER A 111 3.06 12.61 13.66
CA SER A 111 2.70 13.72 14.54
C SER A 111 2.95 15.06 13.86
N PRO A 112 2.22 16.12 14.23
CA PRO A 112 2.45 17.47 13.68
C PRO A 112 3.87 17.98 13.90
N VAL A 113 4.47 17.65 15.06
CA VAL A 113 5.84 18.04 15.41
C VAL A 113 6.87 17.36 14.49
N MET A 114 6.66 16.08 14.16
CA MET A 114 7.53 15.37 13.21
C MET A 114 7.40 15.93 11.80
N LEU A 115 6.19 16.29 11.36
CA LEU A 115 6.00 16.93 10.05
C LEU A 115 6.77 18.25 9.97
N LEU A 116 6.62 19.12 10.97
CA LEU A 116 7.38 20.37 11.04
C LEU A 116 8.90 20.11 11.06
N ASN A 117 9.37 19.16 11.87
CA ASN A 117 10.80 18.84 11.93
C ASN A 117 11.36 18.13 10.69
N SER A 118 10.49 17.61 9.80
CA SER A 118 10.89 17.08 8.49
C SER A 118 11.04 18.16 7.41
N LEU A 119 10.51 19.36 7.67
CA LEU A 119 10.49 20.48 6.72
C LEU A 119 11.21 21.76 7.20
N PRO A 120 12.46 21.69 7.74
CA PRO A 120 13.23 22.91 8.01
C PRO A 120 13.38 23.77 6.75
N GLY A 121 13.17 25.08 6.89
CA GLY A 121 13.24 26.06 5.82
C GLY A 121 11.90 26.35 5.12
N ALA A 122 10.86 25.54 5.36
CA ALA A 122 9.53 25.81 4.82
C ALA A 122 8.95 27.11 5.39
N GLU A 123 8.30 27.91 4.53
CA GLU A 123 7.60 29.12 4.95
C GLU A 123 6.30 28.72 5.67
N ILE A 124 6.17 29.16 6.92
CA ILE A 124 5.00 28.90 7.76
C ILE A 124 4.38 30.20 8.24
N ARG A 125 3.08 30.16 8.47
CA ARG A 125 2.34 31.17 9.21
C ARG A 125 1.65 30.51 10.38
N ALA A 126 1.94 30.98 11.58
CA ALA A 126 1.29 30.56 12.81
C ALA A 126 0.39 31.67 13.34
N THR A 127 -0.80 31.29 13.81
CA THR A 127 -1.75 32.19 14.49
C THR A 127 -1.96 31.73 15.93
N GLY A 128 -2.29 32.65 16.82
CA GLY A 128 -2.48 32.42 18.25
C GLY A 128 -2.57 33.78 18.95
N ALA A 129 -1.93 33.92 20.11
CA ALA A 129 -1.80 35.21 20.79
C ALA A 129 -1.08 36.28 19.94
N ARG A 130 -0.22 35.86 19.01
CA ARG A 130 0.45 36.71 18.01
C ARG A 130 0.62 35.94 16.70
N GLN A 131 0.55 36.66 15.58
CA GLN A 131 0.86 36.08 14.28
C GLN A 131 2.39 36.04 14.09
N VAL A 132 2.91 34.90 13.65
CA VAL A 132 4.32 34.71 13.31
C VAL A 132 4.39 34.15 11.89
N GLU A 133 5.20 34.77 11.05
CA GLU A 133 5.38 34.34 9.66
C GLU A 133 6.86 34.36 9.29
N GLY A 134 7.31 33.31 8.61
CA GLY A 134 8.69 33.17 8.15
C GLY A 134 9.09 31.70 8.03
N ARG A 135 10.40 31.46 7.94
CA ARG A 135 10.95 30.12 7.70
C ARG A 135 11.04 29.32 8.98
N LEU A 136 10.49 28.12 8.97
CA LEU A 136 10.63 27.16 10.06
C LEU A 136 12.11 26.80 10.25
N VAL A 137 12.63 26.98 11.46
CA VAL A 137 13.98 26.56 11.82
C VAL A 137 13.94 25.16 12.40
N ARG A 138 13.20 24.99 13.51
CA ARG A 138 13.03 23.70 14.20
C ARG A 138 11.92 23.78 15.25
N VAL A 139 11.40 22.61 15.65
CA VAL A 139 10.56 22.42 16.84
C VAL A 139 11.32 21.59 17.87
N VAL A 140 11.48 22.12 19.09
CA VAL A 140 12.25 21.48 20.17
C VAL A 140 11.35 21.19 21.37
N PRO A 141 11.40 19.99 21.97
CA PRO A 141 10.65 19.70 23.19
C PRO A 141 11.26 20.44 24.39
N GLU A 142 10.40 20.97 25.26
CA GLU A 142 10.76 21.69 26.47
C GLU A 142 9.95 21.14 27.65
N ALA A 143 10.66 20.68 28.67
CA ALA A 143 10.07 20.21 29.91
C ALA A 143 9.71 21.39 30.81
N MET A 144 8.43 21.53 31.14
CA MET A 144 7.94 22.54 32.09
C MET A 144 7.43 21.86 33.35
N ALA A 145 7.91 22.32 34.52
CA ALA A 145 7.40 21.86 35.81
C ALA A 145 6.03 22.51 36.09
N LEU A 146 5.03 21.72 36.46
CA LEU A 146 3.74 22.24 36.91
C LEU A 146 3.90 22.85 38.31
N PRO A 147 3.37 24.06 38.56
CA PRO A 147 3.49 24.75 39.84
C PRO A 147 2.95 23.95 41.04
N ASP A 148 1.90 23.14 40.83
CA ASP A 148 1.06 22.67 41.96
C ASP A 148 1.02 21.14 42.17
N LEU A 149 1.65 20.32 41.31
CA LEU A 149 1.49 18.85 41.34
C LEU A 149 2.79 18.04 41.17
N GLY A 150 3.96 18.67 41.12
CA GLY A 150 5.25 17.97 40.96
C GLY A 150 5.39 17.19 39.64
N GLY A 151 4.50 17.41 38.67
CA GLY A 151 4.54 16.81 37.34
C GLY A 151 5.36 17.65 36.35
N VAL A 152 5.96 16.99 35.37
CA VAL A 152 6.61 17.64 34.23
C VAL A 152 5.72 17.44 33.02
N ILE A 153 5.35 18.54 32.33
CA ILE A 153 4.71 18.49 31.03
C ILE A 153 5.73 18.82 29.94
N THR A 154 5.69 18.09 28.82
CA THR A 154 6.48 18.42 27.64
C THR A 154 5.65 19.33 26.74
N ARG A 155 6.14 20.54 26.49
CA ARG A 155 5.62 21.46 25.46
C ARG A 155 6.62 21.59 24.33
N HIS A 156 6.23 22.15 23.19
CA HIS A 156 7.08 22.21 22.00
C HIS A 156 7.34 23.66 21.60
N ARG A 157 8.60 24.08 21.64
CA ARG A 157 9.01 25.41 21.19
C ARG A 157 9.31 25.39 19.70
N VAL A 158 8.53 26.14 18.93
CA VAL A 158 8.76 26.38 17.50
C VAL A 158 9.65 27.60 17.34
N SER A 159 10.70 27.48 16.53
CA SER A 159 11.58 28.59 16.15
C SER A 159 11.37 28.92 14.67
N VAL A 160 11.14 30.20 14.38
CA VAL A 160 10.88 30.73 13.04
C VAL A 160 11.82 31.89 12.77
N MET A 161 12.44 31.92 11.60
CA MET A 161 13.22 33.05 11.12
C MET A 161 12.29 33.98 10.33
N SER A 162 11.90 35.11 10.92
CA SER A 162 11.08 36.14 10.27
C SER A 162 11.92 37.33 9.81
N ALA A 163 11.30 38.29 9.14
CA ALA A 163 11.95 39.55 8.74
C ALA A 163 12.42 40.40 9.94
N GLU A 164 11.82 40.20 11.11
CA GLU A 164 12.17 40.89 12.37
C GLU A 164 13.28 40.17 13.15
N GLY A 165 13.75 39.02 12.64
CA GLY A 165 14.74 38.15 13.28
C GLY A 165 14.15 36.82 13.73
N MET A 166 14.87 36.13 14.63
CA MET A 166 14.43 34.84 15.15
C MET A 166 13.32 35.01 16.18
N GLN A 167 12.16 34.42 15.91
CA GLN A 167 10.99 34.44 16.78
C GLN A 167 10.68 33.02 17.28
N THR A 168 10.25 32.90 18.53
CA THR A 168 9.84 31.60 19.09
C THR A 168 8.45 31.66 19.71
N PHE A 169 7.71 30.57 19.62
CA PHE A 169 6.41 30.40 20.26
C PHE A 169 6.23 28.96 20.71
N LEU A 170 5.31 28.71 21.65
CA LEU A 170 4.93 27.36 22.04
C LEU A 170 3.87 26.84 21.07
N PHE A 171 4.10 25.68 20.49
CA PHE A 171 3.22 25.04 19.51
C PHE A 171 1.81 24.83 20.06
N GLU A 172 1.72 24.46 21.35
CA GLU A 172 0.46 24.23 22.04
C GLU A 172 -0.36 25.51 22.29
N ASP A 173 0.24 26.69 22.15
CA ASP A 173 -0.45 27.99 22.26
C ASP A 173 -0.86 28.54 20.88
N ALA A 174 -0.60 27.81 19.80
CA ALA A 174 -0.98 28.20 18.44
C ALA A 174 -2.38 27.66 18.09
N ASP A 175 -3.21 28.52 17.53
CA ASP A 175 -4.53 28.16 17.00
C ASP A 175 -4.41 27.45 15.65
N SER A 176 -3.44 27.87 14.82
CA SER A 176 -3.17 27.24 13.54
C SER A 176 -1.71 27.42 13.13
N VAL A 177 -1.19 26.45 12.40
CA VAL A 177 0.10 26.52 11.71
C VAL A 177 -0.13 26.06 10.28
N ILE A 178 0.09 26.95 9.31
CA ILE A 178 -0.08 26.67 7.89
C ILE A 178 1.24 26.80 7.16
N PHE A 179 1.50 25.88 6.22
CA PHE A 179 2.54 26.08 5.21
C PHE A 179 1.99 27.04 4.15
N THR A 180 2.71 28.13 3.87
CA THR A 180 2.20 29.17 2.96
C THR A 180 2.46 28.83 1.48
N ASP A 181 3.47 28.00 1.21
CA ASP A 181 3.79 27.50 -0.13
C ASP A 181 2.66 26.60 -0.69
N PRO A 182 2.03 26.97 -1.82
CA PRO A 182 1.00 26.15 -2.47
C PRO A 182 1.49 24.79 -2.94
N GLU A 183 2.74 24.67 -3.40
CA GLU A 183 3.28 23.41 -3.93
C GLU A 183 3.48 22.40 -2.79
N LEU A 184 4.10 22.85 -1.69
CA LEU A 184 4.26 22.03 -0.49
C LEU A 184 2.90 21.59 0.10
N ARG A 185 1.89 22.46 0.08
CA ARG A 185 0.54 22.08 0.52
C ARG A 185 -0.06 20.99 -0.37
N ALA A 186 0.08 21.11 -1.69
CA ALA A 186 -0.40 20.07 -2.61
C ALA A 186 0.32 18.72 -2.37
N GLN A 187 1.63 18.75 -2.10
CA GLN A 187 2.42 17.57 -1.75
C GLN A 187 1.95 16.93 -0.42
N ILE A 188 1.64 17.74 0.60
CA ILE A 188 1.09 17.24 1.87
C ILE A 188 -0.31 16.62 1.66
N ASP A 189 -1.17 17.27 0.85
CA ASP A 189 -2.49 16.75 0.53
C ASP A 189 -2.41 15.42 -0.24
N GLU A 190 -1.49 15.31 -1.20
CA GLU A 190 -1.19 14.06 -1.93
C GLU A 190 -0.72 12.96 -0.97
N ALA A 191 0.22 13.29 -0.06
CA ALA A 191 0.72 12.34 0.94
C ALA A 191 -0.41 11.83 1.86
N LEU A 192 -1.27 12.73 2.34
CA LEU A 192 -2.41 12.39 3.20
C LEU A 192 -3.46 11.55 2.44
N ALA A 193 -3.73 11.89 1.17
CA ALA A 193 -4.59 11.10 0.30
C ALA A 193 -4.02 9.69 0.07
N ALA A 194 -2.71 9.57 -0.15
CA ALA A 194 -2.03 8.28 -0.29
C ALA A 194 -2.12 7.43 0.99
N VAL A 195 -1.93 8.03 2.18
CA VAL A 195 -2.10 7.34 3.46
C VAL A 195 -3.55 6.89 3.67
N SER A 196 -4.52 7.73 3.30
CA SER A 196 -5.95 7.38 3.35
C SER A 196 -6.27 6.20 2.42
N ALA A 197 -5.86 6.29 1.16
CA ALA A 197 -6.04 5.24 0.17
C ALA A 197 -5.36 3.92 0.57
N HIS A 198 -4.20 4.00 1.25
CA HIS A 198 -3.51 2.82 1.76
C HIS A 198 -4.24 2.18 2.97
N ARG A 199 -5.04 2.94 3.73
CA ARG A 199 -5.89 2.41 4.82
C ARG A 199 -7.15 1.70 4.30
N THR A 200 -7.77 2.19 3.24
CA THR A 200 -9.03 1.61 2.69
C THR A 200 -8.81 0.26 1.95
N ARG A 201 -7.57 -0.21 1.89
CA ARG A 201 -7.08 -1.25 0.98
C ARG A 201 -7.01 -2.66 1.61
N ASP A 202 -7.90 -3.03 2.53
CA ASP A 202 -7.99 -4.43 3.02
C ASP A 202 -8.44 -5.44 1.95
N ARG A 203 -8.86 -4.96 0.77
CA ARG A 203 -9.18 -5.79 -0.39
C ARG A 203 -8.41 -5.37 -1.65
N ARG A 204 -8.24 -6.31 -2.58
CA ARG A 204 -7.71 -6.10 -3.93
C ARG A 204 -8.69 -6.66 -4.94
N THR A 205 -8.83 -5.97 -6.06
CA THR A 205 -9.63 -6.44 -7.18
C THR A 205 -8.70 -6.99 -8.25
N LEU A 206 -8.85 -8.28 -8.56
CA LEU A 206 -8.22 -8.93 -9.70
C LEU A 206 -9.18 -8.77 -10.89
N GLU A 207 -8.66 -8.39 -12.04
CA GLU A 207 -9.42 -8.41 -13.29
C GLU A 207 -9.09 -9.68 -14.06
N ILE A 208 -10.10 -10.51 -14.31
CA ILE A 208 -9.96 -11.75 -15.06
C ILE A 208 -10.45 -11.49 -16.47
N LEU A 209 -9.52 -11.45 -17.43
CA LEU A 209 -9.81 -11.22 -18.82
C LEU A 209 -9.98 -12.55 -19.53
N SER A 210 -11.11 -12.70 -20.20
CA SER A 210 -11.43 -13.88 -20.98
C SER A 210 -11.92 -13.49 -22.36
N SER A 211 -11.42 -14.19 -23.38
CA SER A 211 -11.77 -13.99 -24.78
C SER A 211 -12.53 -15.20 -25.31
N GLY A 212 -13.63 -14.96 -26.01
CA GLY A 212 -14.48 -16.02 -26.56
C GLY A 212 -15.66 -15.48 -27.36
N GLN A 213 -16.50 -16.39 -27.86
CA GLN A 213 -17.69 -16.05 -28.65
C GLN A 213 -18.94 -16.73 -28.08
N GLY A 214 -20.10 -16.09 -28.27
CA GLY A 214 -21.38 -16.61 -27.80
C GLY A 214 -21.49 -16.70 -26.27
N LYS A 215 -22.57 -17.34 -25.81
CA LYS A 215 -22.84 -17.56 -24.38
C LYS A 215 -22.04 -18.73 -23.83
N ARG A 216 -21.37 -18.47 -22.71
CA ARG A 216 -20.39 -19.38 -22.09
C ARG A 216 -20.28 -19.12 -20.59
N THR A 217 -19.77 -20.11 -19.88
CA THR A 217 -19.68 -20.10 -18.42
C THR A 217 -18.22 -20.10 -18.00
N ILE A 218 -17.85 -19.11 -17.18
CA ILE A 218 -16.52 -18.99 -16.62
C ILE A 218 -16.58 -19.39 -15.14
N ARG A 219 -15.66 -20.25 -14.72
CA ARG A 219 -15.45 -20.62 -13.32
C ARG A 219 -14.09 -20.15 -12.85
N VAL A 220 -14.04 -19.63 -11.62
CA VAL A 220 -12.82 -19.15 -10.99
C VAL A 220 -12.70 -19.80 -9.63
N GLY A 221 -11.68 -20.63 -9.45
CA GLY A 221 -11.40 -21.34 -8.20
C GLY A 221 -10.08 -20.90 -7.60
N TYR A 222 -9.99 -20.79 -6.27
CA TYR A 222 -8.72 -20.57 -5.57
C TYR A 222 -8.76 -21.15 -4.15
N VAL A 223 -7.59 -21.32 -3.55
CA VAL A 223 -7.40 -21.82 -2.18
C VAL A 223 -6.74 -20.74 -1.32
N VAL A 224 -7.30 -20.49 -0.13
CA VAL A 224 -6.79 -19.51 0.82
C VAL A 224 -6.85 -20.05 2.25
N ALA A 225 -6.07 -19.45 3.16
CA ALA A 225 -6.26 -19.68 4.59
C ALA A 225 -7.71 -19.36 5.00
N ALA A 226 -8.32 -20.27 5.77
CA ALA A 226 -9.69 -20.18 6.25
C ALA A 226 -9.79 -20.68 7.70
N PRO A 227 -10.77 -20.19 8.50
CA PRO A 227 -11.02 -20.72 9.83
C PRO A 227 -11.29 -22.21 9.82
N LEU A 228 -10.83 -22.91 10.87
CA LEU A 228 -11.13 -24.32 11.05
C LEU A 228 -12.63 -24.51 11.29
N TRP A 229 -13.24 -25.44 10.57
CA TRP A 229 -14.56 -25.95 10.95
C TRP A 229 -14.41 -26.92 12.12
N LYS A 230 -15.43 -26.98 12.99
CA LYS A 230 -15.41 -27.79 14.21
C LYS A 230 -16.67 -28.64 14.28
N ALA A 231 -16.51 -29.93 14.59
CA ALA A 231 -17.63 -30.81 14.90
C ALA A 231 -17.98 -30.72 16.39
N SER A 232 -19.26 -30.65 16.73
CA SER A 232 -19.74 -30.75 18.11
C SER A 232 -20.87 -31.77 18.19
N TYR A 233 -20.74 -32.71 19.12
CA TYR A 233 -21.71 -33.77 19.33
C TYR A 233 -22.34 -33.64 20.72
N ARG A 234 -23.66 -33.81 20.80
CA ARG A 234 -24.41 -33.84 22.06
C ARG A 234 -25.27 -35.09 22.09
N LEU A 235 -25.17 -35.85 23.17
CA LEU A 235 -26.02 -37.00 23.43
C LEU A 235 -27.01 -36.63 24.53
N THR A 236 -28.30 -36.80 24.27
CA THR A 236 -29.35 -36.57 25.25
C THR A 236 -30.05 -37.89 25.54
N VAL A 237 -30.03 -38.30 26.80
CA VAL A 237 -30.78 -39.45 27.32
C VAL A 237 -32.00 -38.89 28.05
N THR A 238 -33.20 -39.36 27.70
CA THR A 238 -34.45 -38.75 28.17
C THR A 238 -34.94 -39.27 29.51
N ASP A 239 -34.44 -40.43 29.98
CA ASP A 239 -34.73 -41.06 31.28
C ASP A 239 -33.55 -41.99 31.66
N GLU A 240 -33.26 -42.19 32.95
CA GLU A 240 -32.18 -43.08 33.43
C GLU A 240 -32.38 -44.54 33.02
N ALA A 241 -33.62 -44.96 32.81
CA ALA A 241 -33.97 -46.31 32.34
C ALA A 241 -34.10 -46.42 30.80
N ALA A 242 -33.80 -45.36 30.05
CA ALA A 242 -34.00 -45.35 28.60
C ALA A 242 -32.95 -46.23 27.87
N ASP A 243 -33.43 -47.09 26.98
CA ASP A 243 -32.61 -47.93 26.10
C ASP A 243 -32.11 -47.19 24.84
N LYS A 244 -32.55 -45.95 24.64
CA LYS A 244 -32.27 -45.12 23.47
C LYS A 244 -31.85 -43.72 23.89
N ALA A 245 -30.95 -43.15 23.10
CA ALA A 245 -30.46 -41.78 23.27
C ALA A 245 -30.53 -41.01 21.96
N ARG A 246 -30.73 -39.69 22.04
CA ARG A 246 -30.70 -38.81 20.87
C ARG A 246 -29.30 -38.23 20.69
N LEU A 247 -28.64 -38.56 19.60
CA LEU A 247 -27.38 -37.93 19.19
C LEU A 247 -27.68 -36.74 18.26
N GLN A 248 -27.13 -35.58 18.59
CA GLN A 248 -27.11 -34.40 17.74
C GLN A 248 -25.67 -34.09 17.33
N GLY A 249 -25.44 -33.90 16.03
CA GLY A 249 -24.16 -33.45 15.48
C GLY A 249 -24.30 -32.05 14.88
N TRP A 250 -23.34 -31.19 15.17
CA TRP A 250 -23.25 -29.82 14.66
C TRP A 250 -21.92 -29.62 13.94
N ALA A 251 -21.94 -28.96 12.80
CA ALA A 251 -20.75 -28.40 12.16
C ALA A 251 -20.75 -26.89 12.40
N VAL A 252 -19.72 -26.38 13.07
CA VAL A 252 -19.53 -24.95 13.35
C VAL A 252 -18.47 -24.44 12.39
N LEU A 253 -18.82 -23.40 11.64
CA LEU A 253 -17.96 -22.77 10.64
C LEU A 253 -18.02 -21.26 10.77
N GLU A 254 -16.99 -20.59 10.25
CA GLU A 254 -16.86 -19.14 10.29
C GLU A 254 -16.66 -18.63 8.85
N ASN A 255 -17.61 -17.83 8.36
CA ASN A 255 -17.48 -17.21 7.04
C ASN A 255 -16.63 -15.94 7.13
N MET A 256 -15.35 -16.06 6.80
CA MET A 256 -14.40 -14.95 6.71
C MET A 256 -14.05 -14.57 5.25
N SER A 257 -14.88 -15.00 4.29
CA SER A 257 -14.67 -14.67 2.86
C SER A 257 -15.03 -13.20 2.54
N GLY A 258 -15.76 -12.52 3.43
CA GLY A 258 -16.18 -11.12 3.28
C GLY A 258 -17.35 -10.91 2.33
N GLN A 259 -18.04 -11.98 1.95
CA GLN A 259 -19.23 -12.00 1.10
C GLN A 259 -20.27 -12.96 1.67
N GLU A 260 -21.53 -12.70 1.38
CA GLU A 260 -22.64 -13.56 1.82
C GLU A 260 -22.64 -14.88 1.04
N TRP A 261 -22.84 -16.00 1.74
CA TRP A 261 -23.00 -17.31 1.09
C TRP A 261 -24.47 -17.55 0.79
N LYS A 262 -24.85 -17.47 -0.48
CA LYS A 262 -26.23 -17.74 -0.95
C LYS A 262 -26.24 -18.96 -1.86
N ASN A 263 -27.00 -19.97 -1.50
CA ASN A 263 -27.19 -21.19 -2.30
C ASN A 263 -25.87 -21.86 -2.72
N VAL A 264 -24.88 -21.89 -1.80
CA VAL A 264 -23.56 -22.49 -2.07
C VAL A 264 -23.59 -23.98 -1.80
N GLU A 265 -22.84 -24.73 -2.61
CA GLU A 265 -22.45 -26.11 -2.31
C GLU A 265 -21.34 -26.09 -1.26
N LEU A 266 -21.65 -26.54 -0.04
CA LEU A 266 -20.69 -26.58 1.07
C LEU A 266 -20.16 -27.99 1.29
N THR A 267 -18.85 -28.16 1.23
CA THR A 267 -18.14 -29.38 1.62
C THR A 267 -17.25 -29.13 2.85
N ILE A 268 -17.27 -30.03 3.82
CA ILE A 268 -16.35 -30.01 4.97
C ILE A 268 -15.47 -31.26 4.95
N VAL A 269 -14.16 -31.07 5.13
CA VAL A 269 -13.17 -32.15 5.03
C VAL A 269 -12.36 -32.20 6.32
N SER A 270 -12.20 -33.37 6.92
CA SER A 270 -11.42 -33.55 8.17
C SER A 270 -9.91 -33.68 7.95
N GLY A 271 -9.45 -33.58 6.70
CA GLY A 271 -8.03 -33.68 6.35
C GLY A 271 -7.21 -32.48 6.82
N ASN A 272 -5.91 -32.68 6.99
CA ASN A 272 -4.94 -31.65 7.38
C ASN A 272 -3.93 -31.40 6.24
N PRO A 273 -4.27 -30.59 5.23
CA PRO A 273 -3.37 -30.30 4.11
C PRO A 273 -2.17 -29.46 4.55
N VAL A 274 -0.98 -29.85 4.11
CA VAL A 274 0.24 -29.08 4.30
C VAL A 274 0.28 -27.96 3.26
N THR A 275 0.30 -26.70 3.71
CA THR A 275 0.33 -25.51 2.85
C THR A 275 1.44 -24.55 3.28
N PHE A 276 1.92 -23.72 2.36
CA PHE A 276 2.99 -22.75 2.59
C PHE A 276 2.52 -21.37 2.15
N ARG A 277 2.93 -20.33 2.88
CA ARG A 277 2.78 -18.94 2.43
C ARG A 277 4.01 -18.52 1.65
N GLN A 278 3.79 -17.85 0.53
CA GLN A 278 4.86 -17.26 -0.28
C GLN A 278 4.45 -15.84 -0.64
N ALA A 279 5.30 -14.86 -0.38
CA ALA A 279 5.05 -13.49 -0.79
C ALA A 279 5.20 -13.37 -2.32
N LEU A 280 4.07 -13.36 -3.04
CA LEU A 280 3.99 -13.22 -4.49
C LEU A 280 3.54 -11.82 -4.91
N TYR A 281 2.82 -11.11 -4.04
CA TYR A 281 2.31 -9.77 -4.31
C TYR A 281 3.33 -8.66 -4.02
N SER A 282 4.29 -8.92 -3.12
CA SER A 282 5.36 -7.97 -2.80
C SER A 282 6.48 -8.04 -3.83
N ALA A 283 7.06 -6.88 -4.19
CA ALA A 283 8.27 -6.84 -5.00
C ALA A 283 9.47 -7.36 -4.20
N TYR A 284 10.27 -8.25 -4.80
CA TYR A 284 11.51 -8.76 -4.22
C TYR A 284 12.68 -8.35 -5.12
N TYR A 285 13.65 -7.65 -4.55
CA TYR A 285 14.87 -7.21 -5.25
C TYR A 285 16.06 -8.00 -4.73
N VAL A 286 16.91 -8.46 -5.65
CA VAL A 286 18.21 -9.03 -5.28
C VAL A 286 19.21 -7.91 -5.03
N HIS A 287 20.10 -8.12 -4.06
CA HIS A 287 21.19 -7.18 -3.81
C HIS A 287 22.10 -7.10 -5.04
N ARG A 288 22.39 -5.88 -5.50
CA ARG A 288 23.33 -5.63 -6.59
C ARG A 288 24.61 -5.03 -6.00
N PRO A 289 25.79 -5.65 -6.19
CA PRO A 289 27.04 -5.08 -5.72
C PRO A 289 27.35 -3.79 -6.47
N GLU A 290 27.82 -2.78 -5.75
CA GLU A 290 28.35 -1.56 -6.34
C GLU A 290 29.82 -1.78 -6.70
N ILE A 291 30.17 -1.53 -7.96
CA ILE A 291 31.56 -1.54 -8.41
C ILE A 291 32.09 -0.10 -8.28
N PRO A 292 33.15 0.15 -7.49
CA PRO A 292 33.73 1.47 -7.39
C PRO A 292 34.30 1.91 -8.74
N VAL A 293 34.24 3.21 -9.03
CA VAL A 293 34.97 3.77 -10.18
C VAL A 293 36.46 3.76 -9.84
N GLU A 294 37.21 2.84 -10.44
CA GLU A 294 38.66 2.82 -10.34
C GLU A 294 39.25 4.00 -11.12
N VAL A 295 39.62 5.06 -10.40
CA VAL A 295 40.45 6.12 -10.96
C VAL A 295 41.90 5.66 -10.78
N LEU A 296 42.56 5.28 -11.88
CA LEU A 296 44.01 5.07 -11.88
C LEU A 296 44.67 6.30 -11.22
N GLY A 297 45.48 6.07 -10.18
CA GLY A 297 46.09 7.11 -9.39
C GLY A 297 46.69 8.19 -10.29
N ARG A 298 46.21 9.43 -10.15
CA ARG A 298 46.80 10.56 -10.86
C ARG A 298 48.28 10.59 -10.51
N VAL A 299 49.15 10.34 -11.49
CA VAL A 299 50.57 10.68 -11.38
C VAL A 299 50.62 12.20 -11.29
N LEU A 300 50.66 12.72 -10.06
CA LEU A 300 50.97 14.12 -9.82
C LEU A 300 52.44 14.30 -10.22
N PRO A 301 52.77 15.24 -11.12
CA PRO A 301 54.17 15.55 -11.38
C PRO A 301 54.85 15.92 -10.06
N ALA A 302 56.01 15.33 -9.79
CA ALA A 302 56.79 15.67 -8.61
C ALA A 302 57.05 17.19 -8.65
N PRO A 303 56.73 17.94 -7.58
CA PRO A 303 57.12 19.34 -7.51
C PRO A 303 58.64 19.40 -7.64
N ASP A 304 59.13 20.18 -8.60
CA ASP A 304 60.55 20.48 -8.74
C ASP A 304 61.01 21.17 -7.45
N THR A 305 61.74 20.43 -6.60
CA THR A 305 62.24 20.95 -5.33
C THR A 305 63.45 21.86 -5.51
N GLY A 306 63.83 22.20 -6.75
CA GLY A 306 64.58 23.42 -7.07
C GLY A 306 65.73 23.74 -6.13
N ALA A 307 66.68 22.82 -5.95
CA ALA A 307 68.05 23.09 -5.51
C ALA A 307 68.82 21.76 -5.52
N ILE A 308 69.65 21.55 -6.54
CA ILE A 308 70.78 20.63 -6.38
C ILE A 308 71.76 21.37 -5.47
N ASP A 309 71.99 20.85 -4.27
CA ASP A 309 73.05 21.37 -3.41
C ASP A 309 74.39 21.13 -4.12
N MET A 310 74.96 22.20 -4.69
CA MET A 310 76.26 22.16 -5.37
C MET A 310 77.40 21.69 -4.45
N LYS A 311 77.18 21.60 -3.13
CA LYS A 311 78.14 20.98 -2.20
C LYS A 311 78.22 19.46 -2.32
N GLN A 312 77.11 18.77 -2.62
CA GLN A 312 77.11 17.31 -2.78
C GLN A 312 77.67 16.86 -4.14
N LEU A 313 77.78 17.76 -5.13
CA LEU A 313 78.50 17.50 -6.39
C LEU A 313 80.03 17.67 -6.25
N ALA A 314 80.52 18.35 -5.21
CA ALA A 314 81.94 18.61 -5.00
C ALA A 314 82.64 17.53 -4.13
N GLU A 315 81.88 16.81 -3.33
CA GLU A 315 82.33 15.62 -2.59
C GLU A 315 81.74 14.40 -3.29
N GLY A 316 82.56 13.67 -4.05
CA GLY A 316 82.15 12.58 -4.94
C GLY A 316 81.58 11.33 -4.23
N GLU A 317 80.52 11.48 -3.45
CA GLU A 317 79.81 10.40 -2.76
C GLU A 317 78.67 9.78 -3.59
N TYR A 318 78.34 10.33 -4.76
CA TYR A 318 77.30 9.77 -5.63
C TYR A 318 77.67 8.44 -6.32
N ASP A 319 78.94 8.05 -6.31
CA ASP A 319 79.41 6.89 -7.08
C ASP A 319 79.45 5.59 -6.25
N GLU A 320 79.35 5.67 -4.91
CA GLU A 320 79.29 4.47 -4.05
C GLU A 320 77.85 4.00 -3.78
N GLU A 321 76.89 4.91 -3.63
CA GLU A 321 75.50 4.55 -3.37
C GLU A 321 74.81 3.98 -4.62
N PHE A 322 75.10 4.55 -5.79
CA PHE A 322 74.62 4.03 -7.08
C PHE A 322 75.25 2.66 -7.43
N ARG A 323 76.54 2.44 -7.13
CA ARG A 323 77.17 1.11 -7.27
C ARG A 323 76.62 0.09 -6.29
N ARG A 324 76.22 0.49 -5.08
CA ARG A 324 75.54 -0.40 -4.13
C ARG A 324 74.16 -0.82 -4.63
N GLU A 325 73.37 0.10 -5.16
CA GLU A 325 72.06 -0.22 -5.72
C GLU A 325 72.14 -1.08 -6.98
N GLN A 326 73.12 -0.86 -7.87
CA GLN A 326 73.30 -1.75 -9.04
C GLN A 326 73.77 -3.16 -8.67
N ARG A 327 74.60 -3.31 -7.62
CA ARG A 327 74.94 -4.65 -7.07
C ARG A 327 73.75 -5.32 -6.40
N ALA A 328 72.88 -4.57 -5.72
CA ALA A 328 71.66 -5.10 -5.09
C ALA A 328 70.59 -5.48 -6.13
N MET A 329 70.57 -4.83 -7.29
CA MET A 329 69.66 -5.15 -8.41
C MET A 329 70.24 -6.17 -9.42
N GLY A 330 71.41 -6.74 -9.15
CA GLY A 330 71.93 -7.92 -9.87
C GLY A 330 72.34 -7.69 -11.34
N TYR A 331 72.85 -6.50 -11.66
CA TYR A 331 73.16 -6.09 -13.04
C TYR A 331 74.66 -6.02 -13.41
N GLU A 332 75.55 -6.77 -12.74
CA GLU A 332 76.90 -7.03 -13.28
C GLU A 332 77.17 -8.53 -13.39
N ALA A 333 77.78 -8.90 -14.53
CA ALA A 333 78.15 -10.26 -14.92
C ALA A 333 79.41 -10.76 -14.20
#